data_AF-A0A938N479-F1
#
_entry.id   AF-A0A938N479-F1
#
_cell.length_a   1.000
_cell.length_b   1.000
_cell.length_c   1.000
_cell.angle_alpha   90.00
_cell.angle_beta   90.00
_cell.angle_gamma   90.00
#
_symmetry.space_group_name_H-M   'P 1'
#
loop_
_entity.id
_entity.type
_entity.pdbx_description
1 polymer ?
#
loop_
_entity_poly.entity_id
_entity_poly.type
_entity_poly.pdbx_seq_one_letter_code
_entity_poly.pdbx_strand_id
1 'polypeptide(L)' 'MEVSEQTLGRWRKQYRGMGDEDIRRHKALEEENRRLKKAVADLTLDKQILKEAPEGKD' A
#
# COMPACT_ATOMS: atom_id res chain seq x y z
N MET A 1 22.41 -28.41 -24.17
CA MET A 1 22.22 -28.41 -22.71
C MET A 1 20.76 -28.73 -22.45
N GLU A 2 20.44 -29.95 -22.04
CA GLU A 2 19.07 -30.30 -21.62
C GLU A 2 18.94 -30.07 -20.12
N VAL A 3 17.92 -29.32 -19.73
CA VAL A 3 17.57 -29.09 -18.33
C VAL A 3 16.67 -30.24 -17.88
N SER A 4 17.03 -30.91 -16.78
CA SER A 4 16.22 -32.02 -16.25
C SER A 4 14.84 -31.54 -15.79
N GLU A 5 13.83 -32.41 -15.91
CA GLU A 5 12.47 -32.10 -15.43
C GLU A 5 12.44 -31.76 -13.93
N GLN A 6 13.32 -32.39 -13.14
CA GLN A 6 13.44 -32.10 -11.71
C GLN A 6 13.91 -30.66 -11.46
N THR A 7 14.89 -30.18 -12.24
CA THR A 7 15.37 -28.79 -12.18
C THR A 7 14.26 -27.83 -12.59
N LEU A 8 13.53 -28.14 -13.67
CA LEU A 8 12.42 -27.32 -14.15
C LEU A 8 11.27 -27.24 -13.14
N GLY A 9 10.97 -28.34 -12.44
CA GLY A 9 9.96 -28.38 -11.38
C GLY A 9 10.34 -27.55 -10.15
N ARG A 10 11.63 -27.57 -9.75
CA ARG A 10 12.14 -26.72 -8.67
C ARG A 10 12.02 -25.24 -9.01
N TRP A 11 12.40 -24.84 -10.21
CA TRP A 11 12.28 -23.45 -10.66
C TRP A 11 10.82 -23.02 -10.73
N ARG A 12 9.93 -23.85 -11.29
CA ARG A 12 8.49 -23.55 -11.26
C ARG A 12 7.97 -23.36 -9.85
N LYS A 13 8.34 -24.22 -8.89
CA LYS A 13 7.92 -24.05 -7.50
C LYS A 13 8.45 -22.76 -6.87
N GLN A 14 9.70 -22.41 -7.15
CA GLN A 14 10.38 -21.26 -6.56
C GLN A 14 9.87 -19.92 -7.12
N TYR A 15 9.64 -19.84 -8.43
CA TYR A 15 9.31 -18.57 -9.09
C TYR A 15 7.81 -18.37 -9.35
N ARG A 16 6.98 -19.42 -9.26
CA ARG A 16 5.53 -19.30 -9.51
C ARG A 16 4.81 -18.34 -8.54
N GLY A 17 5.28 -18.20 -7.30
CA GLY A 17 4.66 -17.34 -6.30
C GLY A 17 5.36 -15.99 -6.10
N MET A 18 6.54 -15.79 -6.69
CA MET A 18 7.36 -14.60 -6.42
C MET A 18 6.68 -13.32 -6.95
N GLY A 19 6.15 -13.35 -8.18
CA GLY A 19 5.39 -12.22 -8.71
C GLY A 19 4.07 -11.96 -7.96
N ASP A 20 3.41 -13.02 -7.49
CA ASP A 20 2.13 -12.92 -6.78
C ASP A 20 2.29 -12.29 -5.38
N GLU A 21 3.43 -12.50 -4.73
CA GLU A 21 3.75 -11.89 -3.44
C GLU A 21 4.03 -10.40 -3.58
N ASP A 22 4.85 -10.02 -4.57
CA ASP A 22 5.15 -8.61 -4.85
C ASP A 22 3.89 -7.83 -5.24
N ILE A 23 3.01 -8.41 -6.06
CA ILE A 23 1.71 -7.81 -6.41
C ILE A 23 0.82 -7.64 -5.18
N ARG A 24 0.75 -8.65 -4.30
CA ARG A 24 -0.04 -8.57 -3.05
C ARG A 24 0.49 -7.46 -2.14
N ARG A 25 1.80 -7.38 -1.97
CA ARG A 25 2.45 -6.33 -1.18
C ARG A 25 2.20 -4.95 -1.78
N HIS A 26 2.29 -4.82 -3.10
CA HIS A 26 2.03 -3.56 -3.79
C HIS A 26 0.59 -3.08 -3.55
N LYS A 27 -0.40 -3.96 -3.74
CA LYS A 27 -1.81 -3.62 -3.50
C LYS A 27 -2.07 -3.19 -2.05
N ALA A 28 -1.48 -3.90 -1.08
CA ALA A 28 -1.61 -3.54 0.34
C ALA A 28 -1.01 -2.15 0.63
N LEU A 29 0.15 -1.83 0.04
CA LEU A 29 0.77 -0.52 0.17
C LEU A 29 -0.07 0.59 -0.49
N GLU A 30 -0.66 0.34 -1.66
CA GLU A 30 -1.55 1.30 -2.32
C GLU A 30 -2.80 1.58 -1.49
N GLU A 31 -3.41 0.55 -0.90
CA GLU A 31 -4.57 0.70 -0.04
C GLU A 31 -4.26 1.49 1.23
N GLU A 32 -3.15 1.17 1.89
CA GLU A 32 -2.72 1.90 3.08
C GLU A 32 -2.35 3.34 2.75
N ASN A 33 -1.68 3.59 1.63
CA ASN A 33 -1.37 4.95 1.18
C ASN A 33 -2.64 5.77 0.93
N ARG A 34 -3.66 5.15 0.32
CA ARG A 34 -4.98 5.78 0.13
C ARG A 34 -5.64 6.12 1.46
N ARG A 35 -5.62 5.19 2.42
CA ARG A 35 -6.17 5.40 3.77
C ARG A 35 -5.47 6.55 4.49
N LEU A 36 -4.14 6.57 4.45
CA LEU A 36 -3.33 7.61 5.08
C LEU A 36 -3.55 8.97 4.43
N LYS A 37 -3.59 9.06 3.09
CA LYS A 37 -3.89 10.31 2.38
C LYS A 37 -5.24 10.89 2.80
N LYS A 38 -6.27 10.05 2.93
CA LYS A 38 -7.59 10.50 3.41
C LYS A 38 -7.51 11.03 4.83
N ALA A 39 -6.90 10.27 5.75
CA ALA A 39 -6.76 10.69 7.14
C ALA A 39 -6.01 12.02 7.28
N VAL A 40 -4.95 12.22 6.50
CA VAL A 40 -4.19 13.48 6.48
C VAL A 40 -5.05 14.63 5.95
N ALA A 41 -5.83 14.42 4.89
CA ALA A 41 -6.72 15.44 4.35
C ALA A 41 -7.78 15.86 5.37
N ASP A 42 -8.46 14.89 6.00
CA ASP A 42 -9.48 15.13 7.02
C ASP A 42 -8.88 15.91 8.21
N LEU A 43 -7.74 15.46 8.75
CA LEU A 43 -7.05 16.15 9.85
C LEU A 43 -6.56 17.56 9.47
N THR A 44 -6.13 17.75 8.22
CA THR A 44 -5.68 19.06 7.74
C THR A 44 -6.86 20.02 7.64
N LEU A 45 -8.00 19.53 7.15
CA LEU A 45 -9.24 20.31 7.09
C LEU A 45 -9.71 20.71 8.50
N ASP A 46 -9.77 19.76 9.45
CA ASP A 46 -10.16 20.05 10.83
C ASP A 46 -9.24 21.11 11.47
N LYS A 47 -7.93 20.99 11.22
CA LYS A 47 -6.94 21.97 11.70
C LYS A 47 -7.15 23.35 11.07
N GLN A 48 -7.54 23.42 9.80
CA GLN A 48 -7.84 24.70 9.15
C GLN A 48 -9.10 25.32 9.75
N ILE A 49 -10.16 24.54 9.93
CA ILE A 49 -11.41 24.99 10.56
C ILE A 49 -11.14 25.55 11.96
N LEU A 50 -10.36 24.85 12.78
CA LEU A 50 -10.04 25.32 14.14
C LEU A 50 -9.19 26.60 14.16
N LYS A 51 -8.38 26.86 13.13
CA LYS A 51 -7.60 28.09 13.00
C LYS A 51 -8.42 29.26 12.49
N GLU A 52 -9.39 28.99 11.61
CA GLU A 52 -10.27 30.00 11.01
C GLU A 52 -11.49 30.28 11.87
N ALA A 53 -11.81 29.39 12.82
CA ALA A 53 -12.83 29.62 13.83
C ALA A 53 -12.49 30.90 14.58
N PRO A 54 -13.35 31.94 14.56
CA PRO A 54 -13.14 33.11 15.39
C PRO A 54 -13.12 32.64 16.84
N GLU A 55 -12.02 32.88 17.55
CA GLU A 55 -11.97 32.76 19.00
C GLU A 55 -13.18 33.54 19.52
N GLY A 56 -14.12 32.83 20.15
CA GLY A 56 -15.41 33.37 20.53
C GLY A 56 -15.23 34.73 21.18
N LYS A 57 -15.70 35.78 20.51
CA LYS A 57 -15.86 37.07 21.15
C LYS A 57 -17.17 37.00 21.92
N ASP A 58 -17.00 36.99 23.24
CA ASP A 58 -17.97 37.19 24.32
C ASP A 58 -18.94 36.03 24.63
#